data_AF-A0A165EX44-F1
#
_entry.id   AF-A0A165EX44-F1
#
_cell.length_a   1.000
_cell.length_b   1.000
_cell.length_c   1.000
_cell.angle_alpha   90.00
_cell.angle_beta   90.00
_cell.angle_gamma   90.00
#
_symmetry.space_group_name_H-M   'P 1'
#
loop_
_entity.id
_entity.type
_entity.pdbx_description
1 polymer ?
#
loop_
_entity_poly.entity_id
_entity_poly.type
_entity_poly.pdbx_seq_one_letter_code
_entity_poly.pdbx_strand_id
1 'polypeptide(L)'
;YHWDLPLELERKGGWTNRDIAYWFREYAELCAMHFGDRVKRWMVLNEPLVFTGAGYFMGVHAPGRKSIEGFLAAAHHAALAQAHGARVIKALQPESNVGTTFSCSHVEPYTNREKDIMAAKRVDALLNRLFIEPALGMGYPVNEIKTLRRIEKYIKQNDEQDLKFDFDFIGVQNYTREIIKYSFTTPYLRAINVKAEKRNVPITLMKWEVYPDALYHMLKKYSAYPGVKKIYVTENGAAFTDRVEAGKVQDNERVAYLQSHIQAVLKAKKEGVNVAGYFVWTFTDNFEWAEGYN
;
A
#
# COMPACT_ATOMS: atom_id res chain seq x y z
N TYR A 1 -8.96 -7.32 4.52
CA TYR A 1 -8.67 -6.70 5.82
C TYR A 1 -8.33 -5.25 5.61
N HIS A 2 -8.98 -4.33 6.34
CA HIS A 2 -8.81 -2.90 6.17
C HIS A 2 -8.57 -2.22 7.53
N TRP A 3 -7.49 -2.67 8.20
CA TRP A 3 -6.85 -2.02 9.37
C TRP A 3 -7.62 -2.06 10.69
N ASP A 4 -8.70 -2.82 10.72
CA ASP A 4 -9.66 -2.96 11.80
C ASP A 4 -9.41 -4.23 12.62
N LEU A 5 -8.15 -4.47 13.02
CA LEU A 5 -7.80 -5.68 13.79
C LEU A 5 -8.60 -5.75 15.09
N PRO A 6 -9.27 -6.88 15.40
CA PRO A 6 -9.95 -7.04 16.68
C PRO A 6 -8.99 -6.83 17.86
N LEU A 7 -9.40 -6.01 18.82
CA LEU A 7 -8.59 -5.64 19.98
C LEU A 7 -8.07 -6.87 20.76
N GLU A 8 -8.88 -7.93 20.85
CA GLU A 8 -8.48 -9.17 21.52
C GLU A 8 -7.31 -9.88 20.83
N LEU A 9 -7.14 -9.73 19.51
CA LEU A 9 -5.98 -10.24 18.80
C LEU A 9 -4.76 -9.34 19.02
N GLU A 10 -4.94 -8.02 19.06
CA GLU A 10 -3.87 -7.07 19.40
C GLU A 10 -3.34 -7.29 20.84
N ARG A 11 -4.22 -7.59 21.79
CA ARG A 11 -3.84 -7.98 23.18
C ARG A 11 -2.99 -9.24 23.23
N LYS A 12 -3.14 -10.14 22.26
CA LYS A 12 -2.28 -11.33 22.08
C LYS A 12 -0.99 -11.03 21.30
N GLY A 13 -0.74 -9.77 20.94
CA GLY A 13 0.45 -9.32 20.20
C GLY A 13 0.15 -8.86 18.76
N GLY A 14 -1.07 -9.02 18.28
CA GLY A 14 -1.53 -8.56 16.97
C GLY A 14 -0.62 -8.99 15.83
N TRP A 15 -0.26 -8.06 14.94
CA TRP A 15 0.62 -8.36 13.82
C TRP A 15 2.04 -8.77 14.22
N THR A 16 2.50 -8.46 15.45
CA THR A 16 3.80 -8.96 15.95
C THR A 16 3.74 -10.42 16.41
N ASN A 17 2.53 -10.96 16.62
CA ASN A 17 2.34 -12.37 16.90
C ASN A 17 2.19 -13.14 15.58
N ARG A 18 2.98 -14.20 15.41
CA ARG A 18 2.96 -15.02 14.20
C ARG A 18 1.61 -15.71 13.96
N ASP A 19 0.88 -16.04 15.02
CA ASP A 19 -0.42 -16.72 14.92
C ASP A 19 -1.46 -15.89 14.15
N ILE A 20 -1.24 -14.59 13.98
CA ILE A 20 -2.06 -13.69 13.15
C ILE A 20 -2.24 -14.23 11.72
N ALA A 21 -1.23 -14.93 11.18
CA ALA A 21 -1.29 -15.51 9.85
C ALA A 21 -2.33 -16.64 9.77
N TYR A 22 -2.49 -17.42 10.84
CA TYR A 22 -3.49 -18.48 10.95
C TYR A 22 -4.88 -17.92 11.29
N TRP A 23 -4.98 -16.98 12.23
CA TRP A 23 -6.25 -16.33 12.56
C TRP A 23 -6.85 -15.60 11.35
N PHE A 24 -6.00 -14.93 10.57
CA PHE A 24 -6.44 -14.27 9.35
C PHE A 24 -6.86 -15.28 8.27
N ARG A 25 -6.16 -16.42 8.14
CA ARG A 25 -6.59 -17.51 7.25
C ARG A 25 -7.98 -18.02 7.63
N GLU A 26 -8.24 -18.29 8.91
CA GLU A 26 -9.55 -18.74 9.40
C GLU A 26 -10.64 -17.70 9.13
N TYR A 27 -10.34 -16.42 9.34
CA TYR A 27 -11.25 -15.33 8.98
C TYR A 27 -11.56 -15.31 7.46
N ALA A 28 -10.53 -15.40 6.61
CA ALA A 28 -10.70 -15.43 5.16
C ALA A 28 -11.48 -16.67 4.69
N GLU A 29 -11.26 -17.81 5.33
CA GLU A 29 -11.99 -19.06 5.09
C GLU A 29 -13.49 -18.90 5.37
N LEU A 30 -13.85 -18.40 6.56
CA LEU A 30 -15.23 -18.13 6.94
C LEU A 30 -15.91 -17.18 5.95
N CYS A 31 -15.23 -16.09 5.57
CA CYS A 31 -15.74 -15.16 4.57
C CYS A 31 -15.99 -15.86 3.22
N ALA A 32 -15.04 -16.66 2.74
CA ALA A 32 -15.17 -17.37 1.47
C ALA A 32 -16.28 -18.43 1.48
N MET A 33 -16.49 -19.12 2.62
CA MET A 33 -17.58 -20.10 2.79
C MET A 33 -18.95 -19.44 2.75
N HIS A 34 -19.11 -18.28 3.41
CA HIS A 34 -20.42 -17.64 3.57
C HIS A 34 -20.80 -16.67 2.44
N PHE A 35 -19.81 -16.09 1.75
CA PHE A 35 -20.05 -15.07 0.73
C PHE A 35 -19.51 -15.42 -0.66
N GLY A 36 -18.74 -16.50 -0.82
CA GLY A 36 -18.14 -16.87 -2.11
C GLY A 36 -19.13 -17.25 -3.21
N ASP A 37 -20.37 -17.57 -2.84
CA ASP A 37 -21.48 -17.74 -3.77
C ASP A 37 -21.76 -16.46 -4.59
N ARG A 38 -21.61 -15.28 -3.97
CA ARG A 38 -21.91 -13.96 -4.56
C ARG A 38 -20.68 -13.10 -4.82
N VAL A 39 -19.68 -13.16 -3.95
CA VAL A 39 -18.46 -12.36 -4.05
C VAL A 39 -17.45 -13.08 -4.94
N LYS A 40 -17.28 -12.56 -6.16
CA LYS A 40 -16.35 -13.11 -7.17
C LYS A 40 -15.02 -12.38 -7.24
N ARG A 41 -14.86 -11.26 -6.53
CA ARG A 41 -13.61 -10.49 -6.49
C ARG A 41 -13.21 -10.26 -5.04
N TRP A 42 -12.01 -10.72 -4.68
CA TRP A 42 -11.50 -10.68 -3.32
C TRP A 42 -10.23 -9.84 -3.26
N MET A 43 -10.18 -8.88 -2.34
CA MET A 43 -8.97 -8.14 -1.98
C MET A 43 -8.56 -8.57 -0.58
N VAL A 44 -7.40 -9.24 -0.48
CA VAL A 44 -7.00 -9.89 0.76
C VAL A 44 -6.60 -8.87 1.83
N LEU A 45 -5.57 -8.06 1.57
CA LEU A 45 -5.14 -6.99 2.45
C LEU A 45 -5.24 -5.63 1.76
N ASN A 46 -5.63 -4.61 2.54
CA ASN A 46 -5.47 -3.21 2.16
C ASN A 46 -4.14 -2.66 2.69
N GLU A 47 -3.31 -2.11 1.82
CA GLU A 47 -2.06 -1.39 2.15
C GLU A 47 -1.24 -1.97 3.31
N PRO A 48 -0.64 -3.17 3.15
CA PRO A 48 0.07 -3.82 4.24
C PRO A 48 1.23 -3.00 4.82
N LEU A 49 1.86 -2.14 4.02
CA LEU A 49 2.87 -1.21 4.51
C LEU A 49 2.31 -0.15 5.45
N VAL A 50 1.09 0.35 5.20
CA VAL A 50 0.54 1.46 6.00
C VAL A 50 0.21 0.97 7.39
N PHE A 51 -0.56 -0.10 7.56
CA PHE A 51 -0.88 -0.57 8.92
C PHE A 51 0.32 -1.17 9.67
N THR A 52 1.30 -1.75 8.98
CA THR A 52 2.52 -2.24 9.65
C THR A 52 3.50 -1.11 9.97
N GLY A 53 3.76 -0.21 9.02
CA GLY A 53 4.67 0.92 9.17
C GLY A 53 4.09 2.02 10.06
N ALA A 54 2.92 2.54 9.75
CA ALA A 54 2.28 3.57 10.57
C ALA A 54 1.85 3.04 11.95
N GLY A 55 1.42 1.77 12.04
CA GLY A 55 0.96 1.16 13.27
C GLY A 55 2.06 0.66 14.22
N TYR A 56 3.15 0.07 13.69
CA TYR A 56 4.20 -0.56 14.50
C TYR A 56 5.56 0.13 14.44
N PHE A 57 5.83 1.01 13.46
CA PHE A 57 7.08 1.77 13.37
C PHE A 57 6.92 3.23 13.78
N MET A 58 6.00 3.96 13.15
CA MET A 58 5.82 5.41 13.37
C MET A 58 4.89 5.70 14.56
N GLY A 59 3.96 4.79 14.86
CA GLY A 59 2.96 4.94 15.92
C GLY A 59 1.92 6.02 15.63
N VAL A 60 1.63 6.28 14.35
CA VAL A 60 0.65 7.28 13.90
C VAL A 60 -0.73 6.65 13.72
N HIS A 61 -0.79 5.38 13.30
CA HIS A 61 -2.03 4.60 13.23
C HIS A 61 -2.08 3.61 14.39
N ALA A 62 -3.25 3.02 14.63
CA ALA A 62 -3.38 1.89 15.56
C ALA A 62 -2.40 0.75 15.16
N PRO A 63 -1.76 0.07 16.13
CA PRO A 63 -1.91 0.21 17.58
C PRO A 63 -1.03 1.29 18.24
N GLY A 64 -0.37 2.17 17.48
CA GLY A 64 0.41 3.29 18.03
C GLY A 64 1.79 2.91 18.56
N ARG A 65 2.35 1.77 18.13
CA ARG A 65 3.65 1.28 18.59
C ARG A 65 4.81 1.91 17.79
N LYS A 66 5.96 2.06 18.44
CA LYS A 66 7.20 2.60 17.85
C LYS A 66 8.37 1.64 18.03
N SER A 67 8.45 0.62 17.17
CA SER A 67 9.47 -0.43 17.26
C SER A 67 9.89 -0.93 15.89
N ILE A 68 11.20 -0.87 15.60
CA ILE A 68 11.75 -1.47 14.37
C ILE A 68 11.57 -3.00 14.35
N GLU A 69 11.77 -3.67 15.49
CA GLU A 69 11.54 -5.11 15.59
C GLU A 69 10.05 -5.45 15.44
N GLY A 70 9.18 -4.64 16.04
CA GLY A 70 7.72 -4.79 15.88
C GLY A 70 7.28 -4.63 14.43
N PHE A 71 7.82 -3.63 13.73
CA PHE A 71 7.57 -3.43 12.30
C PHE A 71 8.04 -4.61 11.44
N LEU A 72 9.26 -5.11 11.67
CA LEU A 72 9.80 -6.22 10.89
C LEU A 72 8.98 -7.51 11.11
N ALA A 73 8.59 -7.80 12.36
CA ALA A 73 7.70 -8.90 12.67
C ALA A 73 6.33 -8.74 11.98
N ALA A 74 5.71 -7.57 12.14
CA ALA A 74 4.40 -7.25 11.57
C ALA A 74 4.41 -7.31 10.04
N ALA A 75 5.43 -6.78 9.39
CA ALA A 75 5.57 -6.82 7.94
C ALA A 75 5.67 -8.27 7.43
N HIS A 76 6.49 -9.10 8.07
CA HIS A 76 6.64 -10.49 7.69
C HIS A 76 5.34 -11.29 7.88
N HIS A 77 4.70 -11.16 9.04
CA HIS A 77 3.46 -11.89 9.32
C HIS A 77 2.28 -11.39 8.48
N ALA A 78 2.20 -10.10 8.17
CA ALA A 78 1.21 -9.57 7.24
C ALA A 78 1.41 -10.14 5.82
N ALA A 79 2.65 -10.24 5.35
CA ALA A 79 2.93 -10.83 4.06
C ALA A 79 2.56 -12.33 4.00
N LEU A 80 2.80 -13.10 5.08
CA LEU A 80 2.32 -14.48 5.21
C LEU A 80 0.79 -14.56 5.24
N ALA A 81 0.14 -13.74 6.06
CA ALA A 81 -1.31 -13.67 6.16
C ALA A 81 -1.96 -13.38 4.79
N GLN A 82 -1.36 -12.47 4.01
CA GLN A 82 -1.80 -12.16 2.65
C GLN A 82 -1.84 -13.42 1.76
N ALA A 83 -0.76 -14.19 1.76
CA ALA A 83 -0.68 -15.38 0.92
C ALA A 83 -1.58 -16.52 1.44
N HIS A 84 -1.66 -16.74 2.76
CA HIS A 84 -2.55 -17.75 3.33
C HIS A 84 -4.03 -17.42 3.10
N GLY A 85 -4.43 -16.17 3.28
CA GLY A 85 -5.79 -15.71 2.98
C GLY A 85 -6.14 -15.91 1.50
N ALA A 86 -5.22 -15.55 0.60
CA ALA A 86 -5.42 -15.74 -0.83
C ALA A 86 -5.58 -17.22 -1.21
N ARG A 87 -4.74 -18.10 -0.65
CA ARG A 87 -4.79 -19.55 -0.89
C ARG A 87 -6.09 -20.17 -0.43
N VAL A 88 -6.56 -19.85 0.79
CA VAL A 88 -7.79 -20.46 1.29
C VAL A 88 -9.02 -19.98 0.52
N ILE A 89 -9.05 -18.70 0.11
CA ILE A 89 -10.10 -18.19 -0.78
C ILE A 89 -10.10 -18.95 -2.11
N LYS A 90 -8.94 -19.12 -2.76
CA LYS A 90 -8.86 -19.88 -4.02
C LYS A 90 -9.19 -21.35 -3.87
N ALA A 91 -8.83 -21.99 -2.74
CA ALA A 91 -9.14 -23.39 -2.49
C ALA A 91 -10.65 -23.62 -2.40
N LEU A 92 -11.38 -22.71 -1.76
CA LEU A 92 -12.84 -22.78 -1.63
C LEU A 92 -13.59 -22.23 -2.84
N GLN A 93 -13.02 -21.23 -3.52
CA GLN A 93 -13.63 -20.51 -4.63
C GLN A 93 -12.64 -20.43 -5.82
N PRO A 94 -12.39 -21.54 -6.55
CA PRO A 94 -11.36 -21.59 -7.61
C PRO A 94 -11.56 -20.55 -8.72
N GLU A 95 -12.82 -20.30 -9.08
CA GLU A 95 -13.24 -19.35 -10.12
C GLU A 95 -13.24 -17.89 -9.67
N SER A 96 -13.00 -17.62 -8.37
CA SER A 96 -12.95 -16.25 -7.87
C SER A 96 -11.70 -15.51 -8.35
N ASN A 97 -11.79 -14.20 -8.49
CA ASN A 97 -10.67 -13.33 -8.83
C ASN A 97 -10.05 -12.78 -7.55
N VAL A 98 -8.86 -13.24 -7.19
CA VAL A 98 -8.21 -12.95 -5.91
C VAL A 98 -6.98 -12.08 -6.11
N GLY A 99 -6.96 -10.93 -5.43
CA GLY A 99 -5.88 -9.96 -5.47
C GLY A 99 -5.54 -9.40 -4.10
N THR A 100 -4.56 -8.52 -4.07
CA THR A 100 -4.18 -7.71 -2.91
C THR A 100 -3.90 -6.29 -3.38
N THR A 101 -3.71 -5.34 -2.46
CA THR A 101 -3.51 -3.94 -2.80
C THR A 101 -2.29 -3.36 -2.09
N PHE A 102 -1.66 -2.36 -2.72
CA PHE A 102 -0.50 -1.69 -2.17
C PHE A 102 -0.63 -0.18 -2.26
N SER A 103 -0.45 0.50 -1.12
CA SER A 103 -0.11 1.92 -1.09
C SER A 103 1.26 2.09 -1.70
N CYS A 104 1.36 3.01 -2.65
CA CYS A 104 2.59 3.22 -3.38
C CYS A 104 2.71 4.66 -3.86
N SER A 105 3.95 5.11 -4.05
CA SER A 105 4.24 6.48 -4.47
C SER A 105 5.37 6.52 -5.48
N HIS A 106 5.25 7.41 -6.46
CA HIS A 106 6.37 7.71 -7.35
C HIS A 106 7.46 8.42 -6.54
N VAL A 107 8.65 7.82 -6.44
CA VAL A 107 9.74 8.35 -5.61
C VAL A 107 10.81 8.98 -6.51
N GLU A 108 11.11 10.25 -6.28
CA GLU A 108 12.14 11.00 -7.00
C GLU A 108 13.18 11.57 -6.03
N PRO A 109 14.47 11.64 -6.41
CA PRO A 109 15.47 12.32 -5.60
C PRO A 109 15.29 13.84 -5.67
N TYR A 110 15.55 14.53 -4.55
CA TYR A 110 15.46 15.99 -4.48
C TYR A 110 16.49 16.70 -5.38
N THR A 111 17.67 16.08 -5.57
CA THR A 111 18.70 16.56 -6.50
C THR A 111 19.39 15.38 -7.18
N ASN A 112 20.17 15.66 -8.24
CA ASN A 112 21.00 14.66 -8.92
C ASN A 112 22.25 14.23 -8.13
N ARG A 113 22.38 14.62 -6.85
CA ARG A 113 23.49 14.16 -6.01
C ARG A 113 23.31 12.67 -5.70
N GLU A 114 24.40 11.91 -5.76
CA GLU A 114 24.40 10.47 -5.50
C GLU A 114 23.75 10.11 -4.15
N LYS A 115 23.97 10.92 -3.10
CA LYS A 115 23.36 10.69 -1.79
C LYS A 115 21.82 10.76 -1.82
N ASP A 116 21.25 11.70 -2.57
CA ASP A 116 19.80 11.86 -2.71
C ASP A 116 19.22 10.74 -3.59
N ILE A 117 19.91 10.36 -4.67
CA ILE A 117 19.54 9.21 -5.51
C ILE A 117 19.50 7.92 -4.69
N MET A 118 20.53 7.67 -3.88
CA MET A 118 20.59 6.48 -3.03
C MET A 118 19.54 6.53 -1.91
N ALA A 119 19.18 7.72 -1.40
CA ALA A 119 18.10 7.89 -0.44
C ALA A 119 16.73 7.58 -1.08
N ALA A 120 16.48 8.09 -2.28
CA ALA A 120 15.27 7.79 -3.05
C ALA A 120 15.14 6.28 -3.31
N LYS A 121 16.22 5.59 -3.71
CA LYS A 121 16.22 4.12 -3.90
C LYS A 121 15.83 3.34 -2.63
N ARG A 122 16.26 3.80 -1.45
CA ARG A 122 15.89 3.17 -0.17
C ARG A 122 14.43 3.40 0.18
N VAL A 123 13.93 4.61 -0.03
CA VAL A 123 12.51 4.92 0.21
C VAL A 123 11.63 4.15 -0.79
N ASP A 124 12.04 4.07 -2.05
CA ASP A 124 11.36 3.27 -3.07
C ASP A 124 11.29 1.77 -2.71
N ALA A 125 12.39 1.21 -2.24
CA ALA A 125 12.43 -0.17 -1.74
C ALA A 125 11.47 -0.39 -0.58
N LEU A 126 11.37 0.57 0.35
CA LEU A 126 10.44 0.47 1.47
C LEU A 126 8.99 0.60 1.03
N LEU A 127 8.67 1.65 0.27
CA LEU A 127 7.30 2.01 -0.09
C LEU A 127 6.69 1.04 -1.10
N ASN A 128 7.44 0.72 -2.15
CA ASN A 128 6.86 0.11 -3.35
C ASN A 128 7.22 -1.37 -3.49
N ARG A 129 8.30 -1.83 -2.84
CA ARG A 129 8.89 -3.15 -3.10
C ARG A 129 8.71 -4.13 -1.95
N LEU A 130 8.65 -3.64 -0.71
CA LEU A 130 8.68 -4.44 0.52
C LEU A 130 7.67 -5.60 0.54
N PHE A 131 6.47 -5.42 -0.02
CA PHE A 131 5.41 -6.44 0.00
C PHE A 131 5.18 -7.14 -1.34
N ILE A 132 5.39 -6.47 -2.48
CA ILE A 132 5.18 -7.11 -3.78
C ILE A 132 6.30 -8.09 -4.14
N GLU A 133 7.55 -7.77 -3.81
CA GLU A 133 8.69 -8.65 -4.10
C GLU A 133 8.61 -10.01 -3.40
N PRO A 134 8.33 -10.11 -2.08
CA PRO A 134 8.12 -11.41 -1.44
C PRO A 134 6.87 -12.13 -1.95
N ALA A 135 5.80 -11.41 -2.30
CA ALA A 135 4.58 -12.02 -2.85
C ALA A 135 4.83 -12.70 -4.22
N LEU A 136 5.77 -12.17 -5.00
CA LEU A 136 6.23 -12.74 -6.28
C LEU A 136 7.40 -13.70 -6.11
N GLY A 137 7.89 -13.92 -4.89
CA GLY A 137 8.99 -14.83 -4.59
C GLY A 137 10.38 -14.30 -4.92
N MET A 138 10.53 -12.98 -5.03
CA MET A 138 11.80 -12.28 -5.24
C MET A 138 12.55 -12.00 -3.93
N GLY A 139 11.94 -12.29 -2.78
CA GLY A 139 12.48 -11.99 -1.45
C GLY A 139 12.26 -10.54 -1.03
N TYR A 140 12.80 -10.16 0.15
CA TYR A 140 12.74 -8.79 0.65
C TYR A 140 13.87 -7.92 0.05
N PRO A 141 13.68 -6.59 -0.13
CA PRO A 141 14.67 -5.68 -0.71
C PRO A 141 15.80 -5.30 0.27
N VAL A 142 16.52 -6.30 0.75
CA VAL A 142 17.55 -6.17 1.80
C VAL A 142 18.86 -5.53 1.32
N ASN A 143 19.06 -5.42 0.00
CA ASN A 143 20.25 -4.83 -0.60
C ASN A 143 20.23 -3.30 -0.49
N GLU A 144 19.06 -2.71 -0.70
CA GLU A 144 18.84 -1.27 -0.56
C GLU A 144 18.79 -0.87 0.91
N ILE A 145 18.10 -1.67 1.74
CA ILE A 145 17.87 -1.36 3.15
C ILE A 145 18.47 -2.46 4.03
N LYS A 146 19.75 -2.30 4.39
CA LYS A 146 20.48 -3.31 5.19
C LYS A 146 19.79 -3.71 6.50
N THR A 147 19.08 -2.77 7.15
CA THR A 147 18.32 -3.04 8.38
C THR A 147 17.21 -4.08 8.16
N LEU A 148 16.65 -4.19 6.95
CA LEU A 148 15.63 -5.19 6.64
C LEU A 148 16.14 -6.62 6.77
N ARG A 149 17.46 -6.89 6.73
CA ARG A 149 18.01 -8.23 6.98
C ARG A 149 17.58 -8.79 8.34
N ARG A 150 17.27 -7.92 9.31
CA ARG A 150 16.75 -8.33 10.62
C ARG A 150 15.37 -9.00 10.53
N ILE A 151 14.66 -8.89 9.40
CA ILE A 151 13.41 -9.61 9.16
C ILE A 151 13.61 -11.12 9.20
N GLU A 152 14.81 -11.61 8.88
CA GLU A 152 15.19 -13.03 8.92
C GLU A 152 14.93 -13.68 10.29
N LYS A 153 14.95 -12.90 11.38
CA LYS A 153 14.61 -13.39 12.73
C LYS A 153 13.17 -13.91 12.85
N TYR A 154 12.27 -13.45 11.98
CA TYR A 154 10.85 -13.78 12.00
C TYR A 154 10.47 -14.80 10.93
N ILE A 155 11.39 -15.08 10.00
CA ILE A 155 11.24 -16.07 8.94
C ILE A 155 11.49 -17.46 9.53
N LYS A 156 10.50 -18.34 9.43
CA LYS A 156 10.61 -19.78 9.74
C LYS A 156 10.83 -20.59 8.47
N GLN A 157 11.12 -21.87 8.66
CA GLN A 157 11.25 -22.82 7.58
C GLN A 157 10.03 -22.75 6.63
N ASN A 158 10.31 -22.69 5.32
CA ASN A 158 9.35 -22.61 4.21
C ASN A 158 8.60 -21.28 4.04
N ASP A 159 8.80 -20.28 4.90
CA ASP A 159 8.10 -19.00 4.76
C ASP A 159 8.36 -18.32 3.42
N GLU A 160 9.58 -18.43 2.86
CA GLU A 160 9.89 -17.87 1.55
C GLU A 160 9.04 -18.47 0.42
N GLN A 161 8.62 -19.73 0.55
CA GLN A 161 7.66 -20.36 -0.36
C GLN A 161 6.23 -19.95 0.00
N ASP A 162 5.91 -19.90 1.29
CA ASP A 162 4.58 -19.54 1.78
C ASP A 162 4.21 -18.07 1.60
N LEU A 163 5.17 -17.20 1.34
CA LEU A 163 4.93 -15.81 0.92
C LEU A 163 4.43 -15.71 -0.53
N LYS A 164 4.76 -16.69 -1.38
CA LYS A 164 4.50 -16.62 -2.83
C LYS A 164 3.05 -16.95 -3.15
N PHE A 165 2.37 -16.05 -3.84
CA PHE A 165 1.04 -16.34 -4.35
C PHE A 165 0.82 -15.68 -5.71
N ASP A 166 0.27 -16.45 -6.64
CA ASP A 166 -0.02 -16.01 -8.00
C ASP A 166 -1.37 -15.28 -8.05
N PHE A 167 -1.37 -14.01 -7.64
CA PHE A 167 -2.57 -13.17 -7.63
C PHE A 167 -3.14 -12.97 -9.03
N ASP A 168 -4.48 -12.96 -9.14
CA ASP A 168 -5.17 -12.67 -10.40
C ASP A 168 -5.09 -11.18 -10.78
N PHE A 169 -4.88 -10.31 -9.79
CA PHE A 169 -4.64 -8.89 -9.96
C PHE A 169 -3.87 -8.28 -8.79
N ILE A 170 -3.22 -7.15 -9.05
CA ILE A 170 -2.65 -6.26 -8.05
C ILE A 170 -3.41 -4.94 -8.03
N GLY A 171 -3.81 -4.50 -6.85
CA GLY A 171 -4.38 -3.17 -6.61
C GLY A 171 -3.27 -2.14 -6.38
N VAL A 172 -3.33 -1.04 -7.12
CA VAL A 172 -2.46 0.12 -6.96
C VAL A 172 -3.27 1.22 -6.29
N GLN A 173 -2.72 1.75 -5.19
CA GLN A 173 -3.25 2.90 -4.47
C GLN A 173 -2.17 3.97 -4.46
N ASN A 174 -2.42 5.09 -5.13
CA ASN A 174 -1.45 6.18 -5.26
C ASN A 174 -2.19 7.51 -5.21
N TYR A 175 -1.71 8.42 -4.37
CA TYR A 175 -2.33 9.73 -4.17
C TYR A 175 -1.39 10.88 -4.52
N THR A 176 -0.08 10.69 -4.34
CA THR A 176 0.96 11.71 -4.48
C THR A 176 2.29 11.08 -4.92
N ARG A 177 3.26 11.92 -5.29
CA ARG A 177 4.67 11.54 -5.36
C ARG A 177 5.43 11.90 -4.09
N GLU A 178 6.60 11.31 -3.94
CA GLU A 178 7.55 11.51 -2.84
C GLU A 178 8.85 12.10 -3.37
N ILE A 179 9.26 13.25 -2.84
CA ILE A 179 10.55 13.88 -3.19
C ILE A 179 11.52 13.68 -2.04
N ILE A 180 12.59 12.91 -2.28
CA ILE A 180 13.45 12.39 -1.21
C ILE A 180 14.83 13.04 -1.21
N LYS A 181 15.21 13.58 -0.06
CA LYS A 181 16.55 14.13 0.20
C LYS A 181 17.28 13.24 1.20
N TYR A 182 18.59 13.10 1.03
CA TYR A 182 19.43 12.46 2.03
C TYR A 182 19.39 13.20 3.36
N SER A 183 19.30 12.45 4.46
CA SER A 183 19.36 12.98 5.81
C SER A 183 20.22 12.08 6.69
N PHE A 184 21.34 12.59 7.20
CA PHE A 184 22.23 11.82 8.07
C PHE A 184 21.59 11.50 9.43
N THR A 185 20.73 12.38 9.92
CA THR A 185 20.10 12.28 11.25
C THR A 185 18.90 11.34 11.27
N THR A 186 18.35 10.97 10.11
CA THR A 186 17.19 10.05 10.05
C THR A 186 17.65 8.60 10.18
N PRO A 187 17.21 7.88 11.23
CA PRO A 187 17.59 6.49 11.45
C PRO A 187 17.18 5.57 10.28
N TYR A 188 17.95 4.51 10.08
CA TYR A 188 17.73 3.39 9.14
C TYR A 188 17.71 3.76 7.64
N LEU A 189 16.86 4.69 7.20
CA LEU A 189 16.69 5.09 5.80
C LEU A 189 17.65 6.19 5.37
N ARG A 190 18.17 6.99 6.31
CA ARG A 190 18.99 8.18 6.02
C ARG A 190 18.38 9.07 4.92
N ALA A 191 17.07 9.28 5.01
CA ALA A 191 16.26 9.92 3.99
C ALA A 191 15.16 10.75 4.66
N ILE A 192 14.80 11.88 4.06
CA ILE A 192 13.66 12.69 4.48
C ILE A 192 12.85 13.10 3.25
N ASN A 193 11.52 13.11 3.38
CA ASN A 193 10.65 13.68 2.38
C ASN A 193 10.72 15.21 2.41
N VAL A 194 10.92 15.83 1.25
CA VAL A 194 10.78 17.27 1.03
C VAL A 194 9.31 17.56 0.76
N LYS A 195 8.62 17.95 1.84
CA LYS A 195 7.17 18.19 1.85
C LYS A 195 6.72 19.08 0.69
N ALA A 196 5.56 18.77 0.11
CA ALA A 196 4.98 19.52 -1.00
C ALA A 196 4.77 21.00 -0.67
N GLU A 197 4.35 21.32 0.56
CA GLU A 197 4.23 22.69 1.10
C GLU A 197 5.53 23.52 0.95
N LYS A 198 6.70 22.87 0.97
CA LYS A 198 8.01 23.52 0.84
C LYS A 198 8.51 23.61 -0.60
N ARG A 199 7.77 23.05 -1.56
CA ARG A 199 8.15 22.98 -2.98
C ARG A 199 7.35 23.92 -3.87
N ASN A 200 6.38 24.66 -3.31
CA ASN A 200 5.52 25.60 -4.05
C ASN A 200 4.79 24.93 -5.23
N VAL A 201 4.20 23.76 -4.96
CA VAL A 201 3.42 22.96 -5.91
C VAL A 201 1.96 22.90 -5.48
N PRO A 202 1.01 22.60 -6.38
CA PRO A 202 -0.39 22.40 -5.99
C PRO A 202 -0.52 21.27 -4.98
N ILE A 203 -1.30 21.49 -3.93
CA ILE A 203 -1.50 20.52 -2.84
C ILE A 203 -2.98 20.34 -2.49
N THR A 204 -3.31 19.16 -2.00
CA THR A 204 -4.60 18.84 -1.37
C THR A 204 -4.66 19.38 0.07
N LEU A 205 -5.82 19.27 0.72
CA LEU A 205 -5.98 19.58 2.14
C LEU A 205 -5.06 18.71 3.02
N MET A 206 -4.76 17.48 2.59
CA MET A 206 -3.81 16.56 3.22
C MET A 206 -2.34 16.97 3.02
N LYS A 207 -2.08 18.13 2.40
CA LYS A 207 -0.73 18.64 2.07
C LYS A 207 0.05 17.73 1.12
N TRP A 208 -0.67 16.91 0.37
CA TRP A 208 -0.13 16.02 -0.65
C TRP A 208 -0.07 16.75 -1.99
N GLU A 209 0.97 16.51 -2.77
CA GLU A 209 1.10 17.13 -4.08
C GLU A 209 0.08 16.55 -5.06
N VAL A 210 -0.59 17.42 -5.81
CA VAL A 210 -1.38 17.01 -6.97
C VAL A 210 -0.44 16.76 -8.14
N TYR A 211 -0.06 15.50 -8.36
CA TYR A 211 0.87 15.10 -9.42
C TYR A 211 0.34 13.87 -10.18
N PRO A 212 -0.51 14.04 -11.21
CA PRO A 212 -1.17 12.93 -11.91
C PRO A 212 -0.21 11.93 -12.55
N ASP A 213 0.98 12.38 -12.96
CA ASP A 213 2.02 11.52 -13.54
C ASP A 213 2.54 10.48 -12.52
N ALA A 214 2.38 10.70 -11.21
CA ALA A 214 2.72 9.69 -10.19
C ALA A 214 1.98 8.37 -10.46
N LEU A 215 0.66 8.44 -10.70
CA LEU A 215 -0.16 7.26 -10.93
C LEU A 215 0.25 6.55 -12.23
N TYR A 216 0.54 7.30 -13.29
CA TYR A 216 1.10 6.73 -14.53
C TYR A 216 2.41 5.96 -14.26
N HIS A 217 3.35 6.57 -13.55
CA HIS A 217 4.63 5.92 -13.23
C HIS A 217 4.45 4.67 -12.36
N MET A 218 3.54 4.72 -11.38
CA MET A 218 3.27 3.56 -10.52
C MET A 218 2.61 2.43 -11.28
N LEU A 219 1.66 2.71 -12.17
CA LEU A 219 1.08 1.70 -13.05
C LEU A 219 2.13 1.02 -13.93
N LYS A 220 3.02 1.80 -14.57
CA LYS A 220 4.13 1.24 -15.36
C LYS A 220 5.04 0.37 -14.49
N LYS A 221 5.42 0.87 -13.31
CA LYS A 221 6.30 0.15 -12.37
C LYS A 221 5.72 -1.19 -11.94
N TYR A 222 4.48 -1.21 -11.46
CA TYR A 222 3.83 -2.45 -11.02
C TYR A 222 3.60 -3.41 -12.18
N SER A 223 3.29 -2.90 -13.38
CA SER A 223 3.12 -3.75 -14.58
C SER A 223 4.41 -4.40 -15.09
N ALA A 224 5.56 -3.86 -14.70
CA ALA A 224 6.86 -4.39 -15.12
C ALA A 224 7.31 -5.60 -14.29
N TYR A 225 6.65 -5.90 -13.17
CA TYR A 225 6.95 -7.07 -12.37
C TYR A 225 6.51 -8.36 -13.08
N PRO A 226 7.40 -9.35 -13.26
CA PRO A 226 7.02 -10.66 -13.73
C PRO A 226 5.95 -11.27 -12.80
N GLY A 227 4.86 -11.77 -13.36
CA GLY A 227 3.74 -12.33 -12.60
C GLY A 227 2.60 -11.34 -12.30
N VAL A 228 2.77 -10.03 -12.52
CA VAL A 228 1.66 -9.08 -12.44
C VAL A 228 0.84 -9.14 -13.74
N LYS A 229 -0.28 -9.87 -13.69
CA LYS A 229 -1.14 -10.13 -14.86
C LYS A 229 -2.07 -8.96 -15.19
N LYS A 230 -2.56 -8.28 -14.16
CA LYS A 230 -3.66 -7.32 -14.23
C LYS A 230 -3.56 -6.34 -13.08
N ILE A 231 -3.88 -5.07 -13.34
CA ILE A 231 -3.89 -4.02 -12.32
C ILE A 231 -5.28 -3.41 -12.21
N TYR A 232 -5.71 -3.12 -10.99
CA TYR A 232 -6.79 -2.20 -10.70
C TYR A 232 -6.21 -0.99 -9.95
N VAL A 233 -6.67 0.22 -10.26
CA VAL A 233 -6.47 1.35 -9.34
C VAL A 233 -7.55 1.21 -8.28
N THR A 234 -7.22 0.66 -7.12
CA THR A 234 -8.21 0.31 -6.09
C THR A 234 -8.57 1.49 -5.23
N GLU A 235 -7.70 2.49 -5.13
CA GLU A 235 -7.97 3.77 -4.49
C GLU A 235 -7.16 4.89 -5.19
N ASN A 236 -7.83 5.97 -5.53
CA ASN A 236 -7.21 7.25 -5.92
C ASN A 236 -8.24 8.37 -5.71
N GLY A 237 -7.79 9.50 -5.15
CA GLY A 237 -8.64 10.66 -4.93
C GLY A 237 -7.94 11.74 -4.13
N ALA A 238 -8.69 12.75 -3.71
CA ALA A 238 -8.14 13.90 -3.01
C ALA A 238 -9.17 14.55 -2.07
N ALA A 239 -8.66 15.03 -0.93
CA ALA A 239 -9.40 15.89 -0.03
C ALA A 239 -9.15 17.36 -0.39
N PHE A 240 -10.22 18.10 -0.63
CA PHE A 240 -10.22 19.56 -0.79
C PHE A 240 -11.29 20.13 0.14
N THR A 241 -11.26 21.44 0.36
CA THR A 241 -12.29 22.09 1.18
C THR A 241 -13.62 22.11 0.44
N ASP A 242 -14.62 21.43 0.97
CA ASP A 242 -15.98 21.48 0.45
C ASP A 242 -16.81 22.57 1.13
N ARG A 243 -17.73 23.15 0.37
CA ARG A 243 -18.75 24.09 0.87
C ARG A 243 -20.09 23.73 0.28
N VAL A 244 -21.12 23.66 1.13
CA VAL A 244 -22.50 23.45 0.68
C VAL A 244 -23.13 24.79 0.37
N GLU A 245 -23.42 25.03 -0.90
CA GLU A 245 -24.09 26.23 -1.40
C GLU A 245 -25.37 25.82 -2.12
N ALA A 246 -26.53 26.33 -1.65
CA ALA A 246 -27.85 25.98 -2.17
C ALA A 246 -28.10 24.45 -2.29
N GLY A 247 -27.63 23.69 -1.30
CA GLY A 247 -27.78 22.22 -1.26
C GLY A 247 -26.87 21.45 -2.22
N LYS A 248 -25.84 22.10 -2.79
CA LYS A 248 -24.87 21.48 -3.68
C LYS A 248 -23.45 21.72 -3.18
N VAL A 249 -22.54 20.82 -3.52
CA VAL A 249 -21.09 20.99 -3.34
C VAL A 249 -20.49 21.24 -4.73
N GLN A 250 -19.72 22.31 -4.88
CA GLN A 250 -19.00 22.64 -6.12
C GLN A 250 -17.51 22.35 -5.95
N ASP A 251 -17.11 21.09 -6.10
CA ASP A 251 -15.75 20.59 -5.82
C ASP A 251 -14.88 20.52 -7.08
N ASN A 252 -14.78 21.64 -7.80
CA ASN A 252 -14.06 21.72 -9.08
C ASN A 252 -12.60 21.23 -9.01
N GLU A 253 -11.92 21.43 -7.86
CA GLU A 253 -10.55 20.94 -7.64
C GLU A 253 -10.49 19.41 -7.59
N ARG A 254 -11.44 18.78 -6.89
CA ARG A 254 -11.55 17.31 -6.83
C ARG A 254 -11.90 16.74 -8.20
N VAL A 255 -12.82 17.37 -8.94
CA VAL A 255 -13.15 16.99 -10.31
C VAL A 255 -11.92 17.05 -11.22
N ALA A 256 -11.14 18.15 -11.17
CA ALA A 256 -9.92 18.31 -11.96
C ALA A 256 -8.83 17.30 -11.57
N TYR A 257 -8.68 17.01 -10.26
CA TYR A 257 -7.80 15.94 -9.77
C TYR A 257 -8.17 14.61 -10.41
N LEU A 258 -9.43 14.19 -10.31
CA LEU A 258 -9.88 12.89 -10.83
C LEU A 258 -9.72 12.81 -12.35
N GLN A 259 -10.11 13.86 -13.08
CA GLN A 259 -9.95 13.90 -14.54
C GLN A 259 -8.50 13.72 -14.98
N SER A 260 -7.57 14.45 -14.36
CA SER A 260 -6.14 14.37 -14.71
C SER A 260 -5.51 13.01 -14.35
N HIS A 261 -5.87 12.41 -13.22
CA HIS A 261 -5.37 11.09 -12.84
C HIS A 261 -5.97 9.97 -13.70
N ILE A 262 -7.26 10.05 -14.07
CA ILE A 262 -7.88 9.11 -15.01
C ILE A 262 -7.24 9.22 -16.41
N GLN A 263 -6.85 10.42 -16.84
CA GLN A 263 -6.07 10.60 -18.08
C GLN A 263 -4.70 9.91 -17.99
N ALA A 264 -4.01 10.00 -16.85
CA ALA A 264 -2.75 9.30 -16.61
C ALA A 264 -2.91 7.76 -16.66
N VAL A 265 -4.03 7.24 -16.12
CA VAL A 265 -4.40 5.82 -16.24
C VAL A 265 -4.65 5.43 -17.70
N LEU A 266 -5.41 6.25 -18.44
CA LEU A 266 -5.69 6.01 -19.85
C LEU A 266 -4.40 6.01 -20.68
N LYS A 267 -3.46 6.90 -20.38
CA LYS A 267 -2.13 6.92 -21.02
C LYS A 267 -1.39 5.62 -20.78
N ALA A 268 -1.27 5.18 -19.52
CA ALA A 268 -0.63 3.90 -19.18
C ALA A 268 -1.28 2.72 -19.92
N LYS A 269 -2.61 2.69 -19.98
CA LYS A 269 -3.38 1.65 -20.68
C LYS A 269 -3.13 1.66 -22.19
N LYS A 270 -3.08 2.83 -22.84
CA LYS A 270 -2.75 2.98 -24.27
C LYS A 270 -1.33 2.50 -24.59
N GLU A 271 -0.43 2.56 -23.61
CA GLU A 271 0.94 2.04 -23.73
C GLU A 271 1.11 0.58 -23.27
N GLY A 272 0.01 -0.18 -23.19
CA GLY A 272 0.03 -1.62 -22.97
C GLY A 272 -0.06 -2.08 -21.51
N VAL A 273 -0.23 -1.18 -20.53
CA VAL A 273 -0.48 -1.60 -19.15
C VAL A 273 -1.89 -2.20 -19.02
N ASN A 274 -2.00 -3.42 -18.50
CA ASN A 274 -3.29 -4.10 -18.31
C ASN A 274 -4.09 -3.55 -17.11
N VAL A 275 -4.58 -2.31 -17.23
CA VAL A 275 -5.47 -1.70 -16.23
C VAL A 275 -6.92 -2.07 -16.50
N ALA A 276 -7.50 -2.82 -15.56
CA ALA A 276 -8.84 -3.40 -15.67
C ALA A 276 -9.94 -2.59 -14.98
N GLY A 277 -9.59 -1.62 -14.13
CA GLY A 277 -10.57 -0.74 -13.50
C GLY A 277 -9.92 0.34 -12.63
N TYR A 278 -10.77 1.28 -12.21
CA TYR A 278 -10.40 2.43 -11.40
C TYR A 278 -11.53 2.69 -10.41
N PHE A 279 -11.17 2.79 -9.12
CA PHE A 279 -12.07 3.02 -8.00
C PHE A 279 -11.68 4.35 -7.34
N VAL A 280 -12.62 5.30 -7.34
CA VAL A 280 -12.44 6.59 -6.69
C VAL A 280 -12.43 6.38 -5.17
N TRP A 281 -11.38 6.88 -4.51
CA TRP A 281 -11.41 7.11 -3.07
C TRP A 281 -11.90 8.55 -2.84
N THR A 282 -13.14 8.77 -2.40
CA THR A 282 -14.07 7.83 -1.77
C THR A 282 -15.50 8.08 -2.25
N PHE A 283 -16.42 7.16 -1.91
CA PHE A 283 -17.84 7.31 -2.24
C PHE A 283 -18.52 8.38 -1.40
N THR A 284 -18.15 8.49 -0.12
CA THR A 284 -18.62 9.50 0.83
C THR A 284 -17.48 9.95 1.70
N ASP A 285 -17.57 11.18 2.21
CA ASP A 285 -16.77 11.60 3.36
C ASP A 285 -16.89 10.56 4.48
N ASN A 286 -15.78 10.32 5.16
CA ASN A 286 -15.67 9.27 6.16
C ASN A 286 -14.63 9.64 7.22
N PHE A 287 -14.33 8.70 8.12
CA PHE A 287 -13.29 8.87 9.12
C PHE A 287 -11.92 8.66 8.49
N GLU A 288 -11.23 9.76 8.15
CA GLU A 288 -9.91 9.78 7.51
C GLU A 288 -8.79 9.51 8.55
N TRP A 289 -8.90 8.36 9.22
CA TRP A 289 -7.89 7.80 10.11
C TRP A 289 -7.37 8.80 11.15
N ALA A 290 -6.08 9.14 11.09
CA ALA A 290 -5.45 10.07 12.04
C ALA A 290 -5.93 11.52 11.89
N GLU A 291 -6.47 11.89 10.73
CA GLU A 291 -7.01 13.24 10.46
C GLU A 291 -8.47 13.39 10.95
N GLY A 292 -9.18 12.28 11.21
CA GLY A 292 -10.55 12.28 11.72
C GLY A 292 -11.57 12.70 10.66
N TYR A 293 -12.49 13.59 11.00
CA TYR A 293 -13.55 14.10 10.10
C TYR A 293 -13.31 15.56 9.67
N ASN A 294 -12.07 16.05 9.78
CA ASN A 294 -11.74 17.48 9.59
C ASN A 294 -11.65 17.89 8.11
#